data_AF-A0A078LKN2-F1
#
_entry.id   AF-A0A078LKN2-F1
#
_cell.length_a   1.000
_cell.length_b   1.000
_cell.length_c   1.000
_cell.angle_alpha   90.00
_cell.angle_beta   90.00
_cell.angle_gamma   90.00
#
_symmetry.space_group_name_H-M   'P 1'
#
loop_
_entity.id
_entity.type
_entity.pdbx_description
1 polymer ?
#
loop_
_entity_poly.entity_id
_entity_poly.type
_entity_poly.pdbx_seq_one_letter_code
_entity_poly.pdbx_strand_id
1 'polypeptide(L)'
;MMTIVRFGEQMIVKAMSILVFPFVAALMLLALYLIPQWSGAALETLSFDSAASTGNGLWMTLWLAIPVMVFSFNHSPIISSFAVAKREEYGDAAEKKCSKILAFAHIMMVLTVMFFVFSCVLSLTPADLAAAKEQNISILSYLANHFNAPVIAWMAPIIAIIAITKSFLGHYLGAREGFNFAMEWLSSLCAAKANPSKSTN
;
A
#
# COMPACT_ATOMS: atom_id res chain seq x y z
N MET A 1 10.54 -27.75 -13.97
CA MET A 1 9.73 -27.39 -12.78
C MET A 1 9.96 -25.92 -12.35
N MET A 2 11.22 -25.45 -12.24
CA MET A 2 11.56 -24.05 -11.94
C MET A 2 11.01 -23.02 -12.94
N THR A 3 10.89 -23.37 -14.22
CA THR A 3 10.41 -22.48 -15.31
C THR A 3 8.91 -22.16 -15.22
N ILE A 4 8.07 -23.12 -14.80
CA ILE A 4 6.63 -22.91 -14.62
C ILE A 4 6.36 -21.94 -13.46
N VAL A 5 7.13 -22.06 -12.37
CA VAL A 5 7.03 -21.15 -11.21
C VAL A 5 7.48 -19.73 -11.60
N ARG A 6 8.58 -19.60 -12.36
CA ARG A 6 9.08 -18.29 -12.84
C ARG A 6 8.13 -17.64 -13.87
N PHE A 7 7.47 -18.42 -14.71
CA PHE A 7 6.53 -17.90 -15.72
C PHE A 7 5.23 -17.41 -15.07
N GLY A 8 4.72 -18.15 -14.08
CA GLY A 8 3.58 -17.72 -13.27
C GLY A 8 3.89 -16.43 -12.49
N GLU A 9 5.07 -16.32 -11.91
CA GLU A 9 5.54 -15.15 -11.16
C GLU A 9 5.58 -13.88 -12.02
N GLN A 10 6.18 -13.92 -13.22
CA GLN A 10 6.20 -12.75 -14.11
C GLN A 10 4.82 -12.34 -14.60
N MET A 11 3.95 -13.32 -14.88
CA MET A 11 2.56 -13.06 -15.29
C MET A 11 1.75 -12.43 -14.14
N ILE A 12 1.93 -12.93 -12.91
CA ILE A 12 1.32 -12.37 -11.70
C ILE A 12 1.81 -10.94 -11.44
N VAL A 13 3.12 -10.69 -11.51
CA VAL A 13 3.71 -9.35 -11.32
C VAL A 13 3.21 -8.37 -12.39
N LYS A 14 3.11 -8.82 -13.65
CA LYS A 14 2.58 -7.99 -14.74
C LYS A 14 1.10 -7.67 -14.54
N ALA A 15 0.30 -8.66 -14.12
CA ALA A 15 -1.09 -8.47 -13.74
C ALA A 15 -1.24 -7.49 -12.55
N MET A 16 -0.37 -7.59 -11.53
CA MET A 16 -0.35 -6.69 -10.37
C MET A 16 -0.03 -5.24 -10.73
N SER A 17 0.85 -5.05 -11.71
CA SER A 17 1.26 -3.72 -12.19
C SER A 17 0.17 -3.09 -13.07
N ILE A 18 -0.40 -3.84 -14.01
CA ILE A 18 -1.47 -3.34 -14.89
C ILE A 18 -2.75 -3.03 -14.10
N LEU A 19 -3.08 -3.81 -13.07
CA LEU A 19 -4.26 -3.57 -12.22
C LEU A 19 -4.16 -2.31 -11.34
N VAL A 20 -2.96 -1.74 -11.15
CA VAL A 20 -2.83 -0.53 -10.33
C VAL A 20 -3.45 0.68 -11.01
N PHE A 21 -3.37 0.76 -12.34
CA PHE A 21 -3.89 1.88 -13.11
C PHE A 21 -5.42 2.00 -12.99
N PRO A 22 -6.24 0.96 -13.25
CA PRO A 22 -7.68 1.04 -13.05
C PRO A 22 -8.06 1.22 -11.58
N PHE A 23 -7.27 0.66 -10.64
CA PHE A 23 -7.50 0.84 -9.21
C PHE A 23 -7.34 2.31 -8.79
N VAL A 24 -6.21 2.94 -9.11
CA VAL A 24 -5.95 4.35 -8.80
C VAL A 24 -6.93 5.25 -9.53
N ALA A 25 -7.26 4.95 -10.79
CA ALA A 25 -8.25 5.72 -11.54
C ALA A 25 -9.64 5.67 -10.88
N ALA A 26 -10.09 4.50 -10.42
CA ALA A 26 -11.37 4.36 -9.72
C ALA A 26 -11.38 5.17 -8.41
N LEU A 27 -10.30 5.13 -7.62
CA LEU A 27 -10.18 5.94 -6.39
C LEU A 27 -10.19 7.43 -6.69
N MET A 28 -9.48 7.88 -7.73
CA MET A 28 -9.45 9.29 -8.12
C MET A 28 -10.81 9.77 -8.64
N LEU A 29 -11.48 9.00 -9.49
CA LEU A 29 -12.82 9.33 -9.98
C LEU A 29 -13.83 9.43 -8.84
N LEU A 30 -13.78 8.49 -7.89
CA LEU A 30 -14.63 8.55 -6.71
C LEU A 30 -14.30 9.76 -5.83
N ALA A 31 -13.01 10.05 -5.59
CA ALA A 31 -12.60 11.21 -4.82
C ALA A 31 -13.08 12.53 -5.46
N LEU A 32 -13.05 12.62 -6.80
CA LEU A 32 -13.60 13.76 -7.55
C LEU A 32 -15.13 13.82 -7.47
N TYR A 33 -15.82 12.67 -7.53
CA TYR A 33 -17.27 12.58 -7.39
C TYR A 33 -17.76 13.05 -6.00
N LEU A 34 -16.94 12.88 -4.96
CA LEU A 34 -17.23 13.31 -3.60
C LEU A 34 -17.04 14.82 -3.37
N ILE A 35 -16.28 15.54 -4.20
CA ILE A 35 -16.07 17.01 -4.08
C ILE A 35 -17.37 17.81 -3.84
N PRO A 36 -18.44 17.63 -4.64
CA PRO A 36 -19.70 18.35 -4.42
C PRO A 36 -20.42 17.98 -3.11
N GLN A 37 -20.06 16.87 -2.49
CA GLN A 37 -20.64 16.37 -1.24
C GLN A 37 -19.80 16.76 -0.01
N TRP A 38 -18.72 17.53 -0.18
CA TRP A 38 -17.88 17.96 0.93
C TRP A 38 -18.67 18.82 1.91
N SER A 39 -18.74 18.35 3.15
CA SER A 39 -19.36 19.02 4.28
C SER A 39 -18.30 19.37 5.34
N GLY A 40 -18.44 20.52 5.98
CA GLY A 40 -17.64 20.86 7.16
C GLY A 40 -18.04 20.08 8.42
N ALA A 41 -19.10 19.26 8.36
CA ALA A 41 -19.69 18.57 9.50
C ALA A 41 -18.70 17.64 10.22
N ALA A 42 -17.83 16.97 9.46
CA ALA A 42 -16.79 16.11 10.04
C ALA A 42 -15.77 16.91 10.88
N LEU A 43 -15.44 18.14 10.46
CA LEU A 43 -14.52 19.03 11.18
C LEU A 43 -15.15 19.63 12.44
N GLU A 44 -16.46 19.90 12.43
CA GLU A 44 -17.18 20.42 13.61
C GLU A 44 -17.25 19.38 14.74
N THR A 45 -17.47 18.10 14.42
CA THR A 45 -17.45 17.01 15.42
C THR A 45 -16.06 16.66 15.93
N LEU A 46 -15.01 16.98 15.16
CA LEU A 46 -13.60 16.84 15.55
C LEU A 46 -13.10 18.04 16.38
N SER A 47 -13.95 19.03 16.65
CA SER A 47 -13.63 20.11 17.59
C SER A 47 -13.27 19.52 18.96
N PHE A 48 -12.25 20.10 19.58
CA PHE A 48 -11.56 19.63 20.79
C PHE A 48 -12.48 19.31 22.01
N ASP A 49 -13.75 19.67 21.97
CA ASP A 49 -14.75 19.34 23.00
C ASP A 49 -15.08 17.83 23.08
N SER A 50 -15.09 17.11 21.96
CA SER A 50 -15.38 15.67 21.96
C SER A 50 -14.18 14.83 22.45
N ALA A 51 -12.96 15.35 22.35
CA ALA A 51 -11.75 14.72 22.86
C ALA A 51 -11.68 14.67 24.40
N ALA A 52 -12.32 15.62 25.09
CA ALA A 52 -12.37 15.66 26.55
C ALA A 52 -13.29 14.57 27.16
N SER A 53 -14.28 14.08 26.39
CA SER A 53 -15.25 13.08 26.87
C SER A 53 -14.76 11.62 26.79
N THR A 54 -13.67 11.35 26.05
CA THR A 54 -13.18 9.98 25.78
C THR A 54 -11.80 9.75 26.41
N GLY A 55 -11.63 10.16 27.67
CA GLY A 55 -10.35 10.34 28.41
C GLY A 55 -9.35 9.18 28.46
N ASN A 56 -9.65 8.00 27.91
CA ASN A 56 -8.69 6.91 27.74
C ASN A 56 -8.74 6.22 26.35
N GLY A 57 -9.80 6.45 25.57
CA GLY A 57 -10.02 5.74 24.30
C GLY A 57 -9.29 6.39 23.12
N LEU A 58 -9.17 7.73 23.09
CA LEU A 58 -8.47 8.44 22.02
C LEU A 58 -6.96 8.12 22.03
N TRP A 59 -6.34 8.13 23.21
CA TRP A 59 -4.91 7.83 23.37
C TRP A 59 -4.59 6.39 22.95
N MET A 60 -5.41 5.42 23.37
CA MET A 60 -5.23 4.02 22.96
C MET A 60 -5.47 3.82 21.46
N THR A 61 -6.44 4.54 20.88
CA THR A 61 -6.70 4.49 19.43
C THR A 61 -5.54 5.07 18.64
N LEU A 62 -4.99 6.22 19.06
CA LEU A 62 -3.77 6.80 18.48
C LEU A 62 -2.57 5.87 18.62
N TRP A 63 -2.40 5.26 19.81
CA TRP A 63 -1.33 4.31 20.07
C TRP A 63 -1.41 3.08 19.16
N LEU A 64 -2.62 2.53 18.96
CA LEU A 64 -2.86 1.40 18.04
C LEU A 64 -2.77 1.82 16.56
N ALA A 65 -3.09 3.07 16.23
CA ALA A 65 -2.97 3.58 14.87
C ALA A 65 -1.51 3.69 14.41
N ILE A 66 -0.56 3.97 15.32
CA ILE A 66 0.86 4.10 14.96
C ILE A 66 1.41 2.80 14.32
N PRO A 67 1.33 1.61 14.94
CA PRO A 67 1.77 0.36 14.31
C PRO A 67 1.05 0.05 13.00
N VAL A 68 -0.26 0.28 12.95
CA VAL A 68 -1.06 0.03 11.73
C VAL A 68 -0.57 0.91 10.59
N MET A 69 -0.31 2.19 10.85
CA MET A 69 0.21 3.12 9.84
C MET A 69 1.63 2.77 9.42
N VAL A 70 2.52 2.47 10.37
CA VAL A 70 3.92 2.06 10.07
C VAL A 70 3.95 0.80 9.21
N PHE A 71 3.10 -0.18 9.51
CA PHE A 71 2.98 -1.39 8.71
C PHE A 71 2.31 -1.15 7.36
N SER A 72 1.29 -0.30 7.29
CA SER A 72 0.60 0.04 6.04
C SER A 72 1.49 0.79 5.05
N PHE A 73 2.43 1.60 5.54
CA PHE A 73 3.44 2.28 4.73
C PHE A 73 4.76 1.50 4.60
N ASN A 74 4.74 0.18 4.78
CA ASN A 74 5.92 -0.66 4.61
C ASN A 74 6.22 -0.91 3.12
N HIS A 75 6.84 0.07 2.45
CA HIS A 75 7.21 -0.02 1.04
C HIS A 75 8.57 -0.70 0.79
N SER A 76 9.35 -0.92 1.84
CA SER A 76 10.70 -1.49 1.78
C SER A 76 10.84 -2.76 0.93
N PRO A 77 9.91 -3.73 0.96
CA PRO A 77 10.04 -4.97 0.18
C PRO A 77 9.97 -4.73 -1.34
N ILE A 78 9.15 -3.78 -1.77
CA ILE A 78 8.98 -3.40 -3.19
C ILE A 78 10.13 -2.48 -3.65
N ILE A 79 10.61 -1.62 -2.77
CA ILE A 79 11.72 -0.71 -3.09
C ILE A 79 13.02 -1.49 -3.27
N SER A 80 13.29 -2.44 -2.37
CA SER A 80 14.50 -3.27 -2.41
C SER A 80 14.57 -4.10 -3.69
N SER A 81 13.49 -4.78 -4.03
CA SER A 81 13.36 -5.58 -5.26
C SER A 81 13.52 -4.73 -6.53
N PHE A 82 12.90 -3.54 -6.56
CA PHE A 82 13.02 -2.61 -7.68
C PHE A 82 14.45 -2.06 -7.85
N ALA A 83 15.13 -1.74 -6.75
CA ALA A 83 16.50 -1.23 -6.78
C ALA A 83 17.48 -2.28 -7.32
N VAL A 84 17.31 -3.56 -6.95
CA VAL A 84 18.14 -4.64 -7.49
C VAL A 84 17.87 -4.85 -8.99
N ALA A 85 16.61 -4.94 -9.40
CA ALA A 85 16.24 -5.11 -10.80
C ALA A 85 16.79 -3.98 -11.71
N LYS A 86 16.76 -2.73 -11.23
CA LYS A 86 17.28 -1.58 -11.98
C LYS A 86 18.81 -1.49 -11.97
N ARG A 87 19.48 -2.02 -10.93
CA ARG A 87 20.93 -2.11 -10.87
C ARG A 87 21.49 -3.09 -11.90
N GLU A 88 20.82 -4.22 -12.11
CA GLU A 88 21.16 -5.17 -13.19
C GLU A 88 20.99 -4.56 -14.58
N GLU A 89 20.00 -3.67 -14.78
CA GLU A 89 19.67 -3.10 -16.09
C GLU A 89 20.52 -1.86 -16.48
N TYR A 90 20.93 -1.03 -15.50
CA TYR A 90 21.57 0.29 -15.77
C TYR A 90 22.96 0.51 -15.13
N GLY A 91 23.52 -0.47 -14.42
CA GLY A 91 24.87 -0.36 -13.82
C GLY A 91 25.02 0.85 -12.88
N ASP A 92 26.12 1.60 -12.97
CA ASP A 92 26.43 2.73 -12.08
C ASP A 92 25.46 3.93 -12.19
N ALA A 93 24.74 4.06 -13.31
CA ALA A 93 23.72 5.10 -13.49
C ALA A 93 22.36 4.73 -12.87
N ALA A 94 22.21 3.48 -12.40
CA ALA A 94 20.95 2.94 -11.89
C ALA A 94 20.46 3.67 -10.64
N GLU A 95 21.36 4.00 -9.71
CA GLU A 95 20.99 4.51 -8.39
C GLU A 95 20.28 5.88 -8.49
N LYS A 96 20.83 6.82 -9.28
CA LYS A 96 20.23 8.14 -9.49
C LYS A 96 18.88 8.08 -10.22
N LYS A 97 18.73 7.19 -11.22
CA LYS A 97 17.47 7.03 -11.94
C LYS A 97 16.42 6.31 -11.10
N CYS A 98 16.82 5.25 -10.38
CA CYS A 98 15.98 4.50 -9.47
C CYS A 98 15.44 5.40 -8.36
N SER A 99 16.32 6.19 -7.72
CA SER A 99 15.93 7.15 -6.67
C SER A 99 14.91 8.18 -7.18
N LYS A 100 15.09 8.73 -8.39
CA LYS A 100 14.13 9.67 -9.00
C LYS A 100 12.76 9.03 -9.30
N ILE A 101 12.75 7.85 -9.91
CA ILE A 101 11.51 7.11 -10.22
C ILE A 101 10.78 6.79 -8.91
N LEU A 102 11.53 6.34 -7.90
CA LEU A 102 10.98 5.97 -6.61
C LEU A 102 10.39 7.18 -5.88
N ALA A 103 11.11 8.30 -5.84
CA ALA A 103 10.62 9.53 -5.25
C ALA A 103 9.32 10.01 -5.92
N PHE A 104 9.27 10.02 -7.25
CA PHE A 104 8.07 10.41 -7.98
C PHE A 104 6.90 9.45 -7.74
N ALA A 105 7.15 8.14 -7.77
CA ALA A 105 6.14 7.12 -7.49
C ALA A 105 5.58 7.26 -6.07
N HIS A 106 6.44 7.51 -5.08
CA HIS A 106 6.03 7.71 -3.70
C HIS A 106 5.19 8.99 -3.54
N ILE A 107 5.60 10.10 -4.16
CA ILE A 107 4.83 11.35 -4.17
C ILE A 107 3.44 11.12 -4.80
N MET A 108 3.36 10.47 -5.96
CA MET A 108 2.09 10.16 -6.62
C MET A 108 1.18 9.29 -5.74
N MET A 109 1.74 8.25 -5.10
CA MET A 109 0.96 7.40 -4.19
C MET A 109 0.42 8.20 -3.00
N VAL A 110 1.28 8.97 -2.31
CA VAL A 110 0.86 9.76 -1.15
C VAL A 110 -0.20 10.78 -1.54
N LEU A 111 -0.01 11.51 -2.64
CA LEU A 111 -0.99 12.51 -3.10
C LEU A 111 -2.35 11.89 -3.42
N THR A 112 -2.37 10.78 -4.15
CA THR A 112 -3.62 10.12 -4.55
C THR A 112 -4.37 9.53 -3.35
N VAL A 113 -3.66 8.86 -2.43
CA VAL A 113 -4.26 8.30 -1.22
C VAL A 113 -4.75 9.40 -0.29
N MET A 114 -3.96 10.45 -0.06
CA MET A 114 -4.36 11.57 0.80
C MET A 114 -5.55 12.31 0.23
N PHE A 115 -5.58 12.57 -1.08
CA PHE A 115 -6.73 13.20 -1.73
C PHE A 115 -8.01 12.38 -1.55
N PHE A 116 -7.94 11.06 -1.71
CA PHE A 116 -9.07 10.17 -1.46
C PHE A 116 -9.51 10.18 0.00
N VAL A 117 -8.58 10.10 0.96
CA VAL A 117 -8.88 10.13 2.40
C VAL A 117 -9.54 11.44 2.80
N PHE A 118 -9.00 12.58 2.37
CA PHE A 118 -9.62 13.88 2.65
C PHE A 118 -11.01 13.99 2.03
N SER A 119 -11.18 13.53 0.80
CA SER A 119 -12.50 13.55 0.15
C SER A 119 -13.53 12.70 0.92
N CYS A 120 -13.14 11.53 1.42
CA CYS A 120 -14.00 10.69 2.27
C CYS A 120 -14.32 11.36 3.61
N VAL A 121 -13.33 11.94 4.29
CA VAL A 121 -13.50 12.58 5.60
C VAL A 121 -14.41 13.80 5.50
N LEU A 122 -14.30 14.59 4.43
CA LEU A 122 -15.18 15.75 4.22
C LEU A 122 -16.59 15.33 3.80
N SER A 123 -16.76 14.17 3.17
CA SER A 123 -18.09 13.72 2.69
C SER A 123 -18.84 12.84 3.69
N LEU A 124 -18.17 12.24 4.66
CA LEU A 124 -18.75 11.30 5.64
C LEU A 124 -18.67 11.85 7.05
N THR A 125 -19.70 11.62 7.86
CA THR A 125 -19.69 11.97 9.27
C THR A 125 -18.98 10.88 10.11
N PRO A 126 -18.54 11.17 11.35
CA PRO A 126 -17.99 10.16 12.24
C PRO A 126 -18.96 8.99 12.53
N ALA A 127 -20.27 9.26 12.51
CA ALA A 127 -21.29 8.23 12.70
C ALA A 127 -21.32 7.25 11.52
N ASP A 128 -21.14 7.74 10.29
CA ASP A 128 -21.07 6.91 9.08
C ASP A 128 -19.84 6.00 9.10
N LEU A 129 -18.69 6.52 9.55
CA LEU A 129 -17.47 5.74 9.72
C LEU A 129 -17.61 4.66 10.81
N ALA A 130 -18.31 4.97 11.91
CA ALA A 130 -18.60 4.01 12.96
C ALA A 130 -19.53 2.90 12.46
N ALA A 131 -20.57 3.24 11.69
CA ALA A 131 -21.46 2.27 11.07
C ALA A 131 -20.74 1.37 10.04
N ALA A 132 -19.85 1.95 9.22
CA ALA A 132 -19.02 1.18 8.30
C ALA A 132 -18.12 0.16 9.04
N LYS A 133 -17.53 0.58 10.17
CA LYS A 133 -16.72 -0.27 11.04
C LYS A 133 -17.54 -1.39 11.69
N GLU A 134 -18.73 -1.09 12.19
CA GLU A 134 -19.63 -2.08 12.79
C GLU A 134 -20.07 -3.14 11.77
N GLN A 135 -20.36 -2.71 10.54
CA GLN A 135 -20.69 -3.60 9.43
C GLN A 135 -19.48 -4.34 8.84
N ASN A 136 -18.25 -4.01 9.26
CA ASN A 136 -17.00 -4.59 8.74
C ASN A 136 -16.89 -4.53 7.21
N ILE A 137 -17.49 -3.52 6.58
CA ILE A 137 -17.39 -3.30 5.15
C ILE A 137 -16.31 -2.27 4.82
N SER A 138 -15.74 -2.36 3.62
CA SER A 138 -14.76 -1.36 3.17
C SER A 138 -15.43 0.01 3.02
N ILE A 139 -14.67 1.09 3.22
CA ILE A 139 -15.18 2.46 3.05
C ILE A 139 -15.77 2.68 1.65
N LEU A 140 -15.17 2.02 0.65
CA LEU A 140 -15.61 2.04 -0.73
C LEU A 140 -17.00 1.40 -0.88
N SER A 141 -17.24 0.28 -0.21
CA SER A 141 -18.53 -0.41 -0.20
C SER A 141 -19.56 0.39 0.60
N TYR A 142 -19.16 1.05 1.68
CA TYR A 142 -20.04 1.92 2.45
C TYR A 142 -20.50 3.13 1.62
N LEU A 143 -19.56 3.82 0.97
CA LEU A 143 -19.85 4.96 0.09
C LEU A 143 -20.79 4.58 -1.05
N ALA A 144 -20.59 3.39 -1.65
CA ALA A 144 -21.45 2.91 -2.72
C ALA A 144 -22.90 2.69 -2.27
N ASN A 145 -23.10 2.16 -1.06
CA ASN A 145 -24.41 1.95 -0.47
C ASN A 145 -25.04 3.27 -0.03
N HIS A 146 -24.27 4.16 0.60
CA HIS A 146 -24.74 5.45 1.09
C HIS A 146 -25.22 6.37 -0.04
N PHE A 147 -24.46 6.45 -1.15
CA PHE A 147 -24.81 7.27 -2.31
C PHE A 147 -25.69 6.56 -3.34
N ASN A 148 -26.21 5.36 -3.04
CA ASN A 148 -27.04 4.54 -3.95
C ASN A 148 -26.45 4.43 -5.36
N ALA A 149 -25.15 4.15 -5.46
CA ALA A 149 -24.45 4.02 -6.74
C ALA A 149 -24.29 2.52 -7.09
N PRO A 150 -25.27 1.88 -7.76
CA PRO A 150 -25.30 0.43 -7.95
C PRO A 150 -24.09 -0.11 -8.73
N VAL A 151 -23.54 0.69 -9.65
CA VAL A 151 -22.31 0.35 -10.39
C VAL A 151 -21.10 0.27 -9.45
N ILE A 152 -20.99 1.20 -8.50
CA ILE A 152 -19.90 1.24 -7.52
C ILE A 152 -20.09 0.12 -6.49
N ALA A 153 -21.33 -0.22 -6.14
CA ALA A 153 -21.62 -1.28 -5.16
C ALA A 153 -21.17 -2.66 -5.64
N TRP A 154 -21.33 -2.95 -6.93
CA TRP A 154 -20.81 -4.19 -7.53
C TRP A 154 -19.29 -4.17 -7.73
N MET A 155 -18.72 -3.00 -8.04
CA MET A 155 -17.27 -2.87 -8.24
C MET A 155 -16.46 -2.84 -6.95
N ALA A 156 -17.02 -2.33 -5.84
CA ALA A 156 -16.29 -2.10 -4.61
C ALA A 156 -15.67 -3.36 -3.99
N PRO A 157 -16.37 -4.51 -3.89
CA PRO A 157 -15.79 -5.76 -3.41
C PRO A 157 -14.68 -6.29 -4.34
N ILE A 158 -14.85 -6.16 -5.65
CA ILE A 158 -13.85 -6.59 -6.65
C ILE A 158 -12.57 -5.75 -6.50
N ILE A 159 -12.73 -4.44 -6.37
CA ILE A 159 -11.63 -3.49 -6.12
C ILE A 159 -10.92 -3.82 -4.81
N ALA A 160 -11.65 -4.19 -3.76
CA ALA A 160 -11.07 -4.60 -2.48
C ALA A 160 -10.25 -5.89 -2.59
N ILE A 161 -10.77 -6.93 -3.24
CA ILE A 161 -10.05 -8.19 -3.47
C ILE A 161 -8.77 -7.94 -4.28
N ILE A 162 -8.86 -7.12 -5.34
CA ILE A 162 -7.72 -6.69 -6.14
C ILE A 162 -6.67 -6.00 -5.27
N ALA A 163 -7.07 -5.06 -4.41
CA ALA A 163 -6.17 -4.31 -3.54
C ALA A 163 -5.45 -5.21 -2.52
N ILE A 164 -6.18 -6.17 -1.92
CA ILE A 164 -5.65 -7.14 -0.93
C ILE A 164 -4.72 -8.17 -1.58
N THR A 165 -5.01 -8.57 -2.82
CA THR A 165 -4.21 -9.54 -3.58
C THR A 165 -2.94 -8.91 -4.16
N LYS A 166 -3.05 -7.66 -4.68
CA LYS A 166 -1.94 -6.69 -4.68
C LYS A 166 -1.55 -6.43 -3.23
N SER A 167 -0.61 -5.62 -2.78
CA SER A 167 -0.22 -5.63 -1.35
C SER A 167 0.32 -6.99 -0.83
N PHE A 168 -0.47 -8.06 -0.64
CA PHE A 168 -0.02 -9.41 -0.28
C PHE A 168 1.09 -9.92 -1.21
N LEU A 169 0.87 -9.90 -2.53
CA LEU A 169 1.88 -10.37 -3.47
C LEU A 169 3.13 -9.48 -3.50
N GLY A 170 2.99 -8.17 -3.27
CA GLY A 170 4.13 -7.26 -3.17
C GLY A 170 5.03 -7.57 -1.97
N HIS A 171 4.42 -7.85 -0.82
CA HIS A 171 5.15 -8.29 0.37
C HIS A 171 5.71 -9.71 0.21
N TYR A 172 4.96 -10.63 -0.41
CA TYR A 172 5.41 -11.99 -0.68
C TYR A 172 6.67 -12.03 -1.56
N LEU A 173 6.68 -11.28 -2.66
CA LEU A 173 7.84 -11.20 -3.55
C LEU A 173 9.05 -10.58 -2.85
N GLY A 174 8.85 -9.47 -2.14
CA GLY A 174 9.95 -8.85 -1.40
C GLY A 174 10.50 -9.73 -0.28
N ALA A 175 9.66 -10.53 0.40
CA ALA A 175 10.10 -11.52 1.38
C ALA A 175 10.88 -12.67 0.73
N ARG A 176 10.41 -13.17 -0.42
CA ARG A 176 11.08 -14.24 -1.16
C ARG A 176 12.43 -13.80 -1.71
N GLU A 177 12.52 -12.59 -2.26
CA GLU A 177 13.80 -12.03 -2.70
C GLU A 177 14.75 -11.79 -1.52
N GLY A 178 14.26 -11.24 -0.41
CA GLY A 178 15.04 -11.09 0.82
C GLY A 178 15.61 -12.42 1.32
N PHE A 179 14.82 -13.50 1.27
CA PHE A 179 15.26 -14.83 1.63
C PHE A 179 16.34 -15.38 0.67
N ASN A 180 16.20 -15.16 -0.64
CA ASN A 180 17.21 -15.57 -1.61
C ASN A 180 18.55 -14.86 -1.37
N PHE A 181 18.55 -13.55 -1.09
CA PHE A 181 19.78 -12.83 -0.74
C PHE A 181 20.42 -13.37 0.54
N ALA A 182 19.63 -13.69 1.56
CA ALA A 182 20.15 -14.28 2.80
C ALA A 182 20.82 -15.64 2.55
N MET A 183 20.21 -16.48 1.70
CA MET A 183 20.77 -17.78 1.31
C MET A 183 22.05 -17.64 0.49
N GLU A 184 22.09 -16.73 -0.49
CA GLU A 184 23.31 -16.44 -1.25
C GLU A 184 24.43 -15.94 -0.33
N TRP A 185 24.11 -15.01 0.58
CA TRP A 185 25.06 -14.50 1.55
C TRP A 185 25.62 -15.60 2.47
N LEU A 186 24.75 -16.47 2.99
CA LEU A 186 25.16 -17.65 3.77
C LEU A 186 26.06 -18.60 2.97
N SER A 187 25.74 -18.85 1.69
CA SER A 187 26.55 -19.70 0.82
C SER A 187 27.95 -19.11 0.58
N SER A 188 28.04 -17.78 0.39
CA SER A 188 29.31 -17.06 0.24
C SER A 188 30.14 -17.11 1.52
N LEU A 189 29.51 -16.99 2.70
CA LEU A 189 30.21 -17.14 3.98
C LEU A 189 30.72 -18.56 4.20
N CYS A 190 29.92 -19.57 3.88
CA CYS A 190 30.37 -20.97 3.92
C CYS A 190 31.53 -21.22 2.95
N ALA A 191 31.49 -20.67 1.74
CA ALA A 191 32.56 -20.77 0.76
C ALA A 191 33.85 -20.05 1.22
N ALA A 192 33.73 -18.84 1.79
CA ALA A 192 34.85 -18.10 2.35
C ALA A 192 35.48 -18.82 3.55
N LYS A 193 34.66 -19.47 4.39
CA LYS A 193 35.14 -20.28 5.52
C LYS A 193 35.81 -21.58 5.06
N ALA A 194 35.37 -22.15 3.94
CA ALA A 194 35.93 -23.37 3.36
C ALA A 194 37.26 -23.15 2.61
N ASN A 195 37.57 -21.92 2.18
CA ASN A 195 38.83 -21.60 1.50
C ASN A 195 39.47 -20.30 2.04
N PRO A 196 40.16 -20.36 3.20
CA PRO A 196 40.73 -19.17 3.85
C PRO A 196 41.97 -18.58 3.14
N SER A 197 42.52 -19.21 2.09
CA SER A 197 43.83 -18.82 1.52
C SER A 197 43.78 -17.74 0.42
N LYS A 198 42.60 -17.20 0.06
CA LYS A 198 42.47 -16.12 -0.94
C LYS A 198 42.18 -14.74 -0.36
N SER A 199 42.29 -14.55 0.96
CA SER A 199 42.02 -13.26 1.62
C SER A 199 43.20 -12.27 1.63
N THR A 200 44.38 -12.66 1.14
CA THR A 200 45.59 -11.84 1.16
C THR A 200 46.34 -11.97 -0.16
N ASN A 201 45.91 -11.23 -1.18
CA ASN A 201 46.74 -10.61 -2.21
C ASN A 201 45.90 -9.64 -3.03
#